data_AF-T1JLH0-F1
#
_entry.id   AF-T1JLH0-F1
#
_cell.length_a   1.000
_cell.length_b   1.000
_cell.length_c   1.000
_cell.angle_alpha   90.00
_cell.angle_beta   90.00
_cell.angle_gamma   90.00
#
_symmetry.space_group_name_H-M   'P 1'
#
loop_
_entity.id
_entity.type
_entity.pdbx_description
1 polymer ?
#
loop_
_entity_poly.entity_id
_entity_poly.type
_entity_poly.pdbx_seq_one_letter_code
_entity_poly.pdbx_strand_id
1 'polypeptide(L)'
;LLLKAGININRSTLQGTCLHEAALCGKRDVAQLLFESGVDVNRTNSYDQTALDIVKKFTSCGAARDVKQMLKEAINAVQARAISNYHNPADSHGLSFGEGELISVLQQNEDGRWKGVIFGEEHSSRTGYFPANVVVLLDRPG
;
A
#
# COMPACT_ATOMS: atom_id res chain seq x y z
N LEU A 1 -10.65 -15.14 1.36
CA LEU A 1 -10.73 -16.30 0.44
C LEU A 1 -11.42 -15.97 -0.91
N LEU A 2 -11.11 -14.81 -1.55
CA LEU A 2 -11.58 -14.43 -2.90
C LEU A 2 -10.45 -13.99 -3.85
N LEU A 3 -9.25 -13.69 -3.32
CA LEU A 3 -8.09 -13.22 -4.10
C LEU A 3 -7.36 -14.35 -4.84
N LYS A 4 -7.63 -15.62 -4.50
CA LYS A 4 -6.93 -16.81 -5.03
C LYS A 4 -7.48 -17.32 -6.36
N ALA A 5 -8.51 -16.70 -6.93
CA ALA A 5 -9.22 -17.20 -8.10
C ALA A 5 -8.68 -16.68 -9.46
N GLY A 6 -7.47 -16.12 -9.52
CA GLY A 6 -6.95 -15.57 -10.78
C GLY A 6 -7.78 -14.40 -11.33
N ILE A 7 -8.59 -13.77 -10.48
CA ILE A 7 -9.35 -12.58 -10.83
C ILE A 7 -8.35 -11.45 -10.97
N ASN A 8 -8.26 -10.86 -12.17
CA ASN A 8 -7.51 -9.64 -12.41
C ASN A 8 -7.93 -8.58 -11.37
N ILE A 9 -7.07 -8.34 -10.38
CA ILE A 9 -7.37 -7.49 -9.21
C ILE A 9 -7.53 -6.01 -9.61
N ASN A 10 -7.06 -5.68 -10.81
CA ASN A 10 -7.28 -4.42 -11.51
C ASN A 10 -8.59 -4.36 -12.33
N ARG A 11 -9.47 -5.38 -12.27
CA ARG A 11 -10.79 -5.29 -12.92
C ARG A 11 -11.62 -4.22 -12.21
N SER A 12 -11.76 -3.08 -12.87
CA SER A 12 -12.77 -2.09 -12.57
C SER A 12 -14.15 -2.61 -12.94
N THR A 13 -15.11 -2.51 -12.02
CA THR A 13 -16.53 -2.61 -12.36
C THR A 13 -17.05 -1.20 -12.71
N LEU A 14 -18.28 -1.10 -13.22
CA LEU A 14 -18.93 0.19 -13.54
C LEU A 14 -19.00 1.18 -12.36
N GLN A 15 -18.88 0.71 -11.11
CA GLN A 15 -18.96 1.51 -9.89
C GLN A 15 -17.60 1.94 -9.32
N GLY A 16 -16.50 1.34 -9.79
CA GLY A 16 -15.14 1.64 -9.34
C GLY A 16 -14.23 0.40 -9.34
N THR A 17 -13.01 0.57 -8.85
CA THR A 17 -12.13 -0.55 -8.48
C THR A 17 -12.55 -1.15 -7.14
N CYS A 18 -12.08 -2.36 -6.82
CA CYS A 18 -12.30 -2.97 -5.50
C CYS A 18 -11.91 -2.05 -4.32
N LEU A 19 -10.96 -1.14 -4.53
CA LEU A 19 -10.53 -0.17 -3.52
C LEU A 19 -11.61 0.88 -3.20
N HIS A 20 -12.41 1.28 -4.20
CA HIS A 20 -13.56 2.19 -4.01
C HIS A 20 -14.65 1.53 -3.16
N GLU A 21 -14.91 0.25 -3.37
CA GLU A 21 -15.86 -0.54 -2.57
C GLU A 21 -15.38 -0.69 -1.12
N ALA A 22 -14.09 -1.04 -0.94
CA ALA A 22 -13.50 -1.21 0.39
C ALA A 22 -13.52 0.10 1.20
N ALA A 23 -13.25 1.21 0.50
CA ALA A 23 -13.42 2.58 0.98
C ALA A 23 -14.85 2.87 1.43
N LEU A 24 -15.84 2.61 0.57
CA LEU A 24 -17.25 2.84 0.84
C LEU A 24 -17.73 2.04 2.07
N CYS A 25 -17.33 0.77 2.16
CA CYS A 25 -17.75 -0.11 3.25
C CYS A 25 -16.97 0.10 4.56
N GLY A 26 -15.94 0.95 4.58
CA GLY A 26 -15.07 1.14 5.76
C GLY A 26 -14.35 -0.14 6.20
N LYS A 27 -14.11 -1.07 5.27
CA LYS A 27 -13.53 -2.38 5.58
C LYS A 27 -12.00 -2.31 5.51
N ARG A 28 -11.37 -1.93 6.64
CA ARG A 28 -9.90 -1.83 6.77
C ARG A 28 -9.18 -3.07 6.27
N ASP A 29 -9.60 -4.27 6.69
CA ASP A 29 -8.93 -5.52 6.31
C ASP A 29 -9.03 -5.80 4.81
N VAL A 30 -10.14 -5.40 4.17
CA VAL A 30 -10.32 -5.54 2.72
C VAL A 30 -9.44 -4.54 1.98
N ALA A 31 -9.37 -3.29 2.44
CA ALA A 31 -8.47 -2.30 1.87
C ALA A 31 -7.00 -2.77 1.98
N GLN A 32 -6.60 -3.30 3.14
CA GLN A 32 -5.27 -3.85 3.38
C GLN A 32 -4.92 -4.98 2.41
N LEU A 33 -5.82 -5.95 2.23
CA LEU A 33 -5.64 -7.02 1.26
C LEU A 33 -5.52 -6.50 -0.19
N LEU A 34 -6.23 -5.43 -0.53
CA LEU A 34 -6.13 -4.80 -1.85
C LEU A 34 -4.79 -4.06 -2.03
N PHE A 35 -4.23 -3.45 -0.99
CA PHE A 35 -2.87 -2.92 -1.05
C PHE A 35 -1.83 -4.04 -1.21
N GLU A 36 -1.98 -5.13 -0.47
CA GLU A 36 -1.13 -6.33 -0.59
C GLU A 36 -1.15 -6.89 -2.01
N SER A 37 -2.27 -6.74 -2.73
CA SER A 37 -2.39 -7.15 -4.12
C SER A 37 -1.79 -6.19 -5.16
N GLY A 38 -1.23 -5.05 -4.75
CA GLY A 38 -0.66 -4.05 -5.66
C GLY A 38 -1.71 -3.26 -6.44
N VAL A 39 -2.88 -3.01 -5.86
CA VAL A 39 -3.94 -2.22 -6.53
C VAL A 39 -3.48 -0.77 -6.72
N ASP A 40 -3.80 -0.16 -7.87
CA ASP A 40 -3.51 1.25 -8.08
C ASP A 40 -4.51 2.13 -7.33
N VAL A 41 -3.97 2.84 -6.35
CA VAL A 41 -4.68 3.69 -5.38
C VAL A 41 -5.12 5.03 -5.94
N ASN A 42 -4.45 5.47 -7.02
CA ASN A 42 -4.77 6.73 -7.70
C ASN A 42 -5.78 6.54 -8.83
N ARG A 43 -6.20 5.29 -9.07
CA ARG A 43 -7.18 4.99 -10.11
C ARG A 43 -8.53 5.59 -9.72
N THR A 44 -9.13 6.31 -10.66
CA THR A 44 -10.46 6.89 -10.50
C THR A 44 -11.55 5.94 -10.98
N ASN A 45 -12.75 6.09 -10.43
CA ASN A 45 -13.97 5.46 -10.94
C ASN A 45 -14.58 6.28 -12.09
N SER A 46 -15.73 5.84 -12.62
CA SER A 46 -16.50 6.51 -13.68
C SER A 46 -16.98 7.93 -13.35
N TYR A 47 -16.81 8.38 -12.10
CA TYR A 47 -17.16 9.71 -11.62
C TYR A 47 -15.92 10.59 -11.37
N ASP A 48 -14.75 10.19 -11.88
CA ASP A 48 -13.45 10.85 -11.64
C ASP A 48 -13.11 10.97 -10.14
N GLN A 49 -13.63 10.07 -9.32
CA GLN A 49 -13.35 10.04 -7.90
C GLN A 49 -12.32 8.97 -7.60
N THR A 50 -11.36 9.28 -6.72
CA THR A 50 -10.48 8.26 -6.14
C THR A 50 -11.17 7.55 -4.97
N ALA A 51 -10.62 6.42 -4.54
CA ALA A 51 -11.08 5.73 -3.33
C ALA A 51 -11.03 6.67 -2.11
N LEU A 52 -10.02 7.55 -2.03
CA LEU A 52 -9.92 8.55 -0.95
C LEU A 52 -11.08 9.56 -0.98
N ASP A 53 -11.53 9.98 -2.17
CA ASP A 53 -12.64 10.93 -2.31
C ASP A 53 -13.98 10.31 -1.94
N ILE A 54 -14.16 9.02 -2.21
CA ILE A 54 -15.32 8.27 -1.70
C ILE A 54 -15.27 8.22 -0.18
N VAL A 55 -14.16 7.78 0.44
CA VAL A 55 -14.08 7.72 1.91
C VAL A 55 -14.34 9.09 2.55
N LYS A 56 -13.82 10.18 1.98
CA LYS A 56 -14.08 11.54 2.48
C LYS A 56 -15.57 11.93 2.45
N LYS A 57 -16.34 11.45 1.46
CA LYS A 57 -17.79 11.69 1.40
C LYS A 57 -18.56 10.89 2.45
N PHE A 58 -18.09 9.68 2.77
CA PHE A 58 -18.77 8.74 3.67
C PHE A 58 -18.14 8.64 5.08
N THR A 59 -17.24 9.55 5.47
CA THR A 59 -16.45 9.51 6.72
C THR A 59 -17.20 9.62 8.06
N SER A 60 -18.50 9.36 8.10
CA SER A 60 -19.34 9.46 9.31
C SER A 60 -19.09 8.36 10.35
N CYS A 61 -18.26 7.35 10.07
CA CYS A 61 -17.95 6.24 10.99
C CYS A 61 -16.44 6.09 11.29
N GLY A 62 -16.09 5.62 12.49
CA GLY A 62 -14.69 5.46 12.94
C GLY A 62 -13.84 4.59 12.00
N ALA A 63 -14.42 3.52 11.45
CA ALA A 63 -13.75 2.63 10.51
C ALA A 63 -13.35 3.32 9.18
N ALA A 64 -14.11 4.33 8.74
CA ALA A 64 -13.75 5.13 7.58
C ALA A 64 -12.51 6.02 7.84
N ARG A 65 -12.22 6.40 9.10
CA ARG A 65 -11.00 7.16 9.43
C ARG A 65 -9.75 6.29 9.23
N ASP A 66 -9.79 5.03 9.62
CA ASP A 66 -8.66 4.11 9.45
C ASP A 66 -8.39 3.83 7.97
N VAL A 67 -9.44 3.57 7.18
CA VAL A 67 -9.31 3.38 5.72
C VAL A 67 -8.81 4.66 5.05
N LYS A 68 -9.28 5.84 5.49
CA LYS A 68 -8.79 7.13 4.99
C LYS A 68 -7.31 7.32 5.26
N GLN A 69 -6.84 6.95 6.45
CA GLN A 69 -5.43 7.05 6.82
C GLN A 69 -4.58 6.11 5.96
N MET A 70 -5.01 4.86 5.81
CA MET A 70 -4.35 3.87 4.97
C MET A 70 -4.29 4.29 3.50
N LEU A 71 -5.39 4.84 2.95
CA LEU A 71 -5.42 5.38 1.59
C LEU A 71 -4.47 6.58 1.43
N LYS A 72 -4.42 7.49 2.40
CA LYS A 72 -3.47 8.62 2.35
C LYS A 72 -2.02 8.14 2.36
N GLU A 73 -1.69 7.18 3.21
CA GLU A 73 -0.35 6.60 3.28
C GLU A 73 0.00 5.91 1.96
N ALA A 74 -0.93 5.15 1.39
CA ALA A 74 -0.71 4.43 0.16
C ALA A 74 -0.67 5.32 -1.09
N ILE A 75 -1.41 6.44 -1.13
CA ILE A 75 -1.30 7.43 -2.21
C ILE A 75 0.11 8.04 -2.25
N ASN A 76 0.69 8.30 -1.08
CA ASN A 76 2.08 8.76 -0.96
C ASN A 76 3.09 7.61 -1.01
N ALA A 77 2.62 6.35 -1.03
CA ALA A 77 3.52 5.22 -1.02
C ALA A 77 4.19 5.07 -2.38
N VAL A 78 5.51 5.07 -2.38
CA VAL A 78 6.32 4.88 -3.58
C VAL A 78 6.80 3.44 -3.60
N GLN A 79 6.70 2.77 -4.75
CA GLN A 79 7.31 1.45 -4.90
C GLN A 79 8.82 1.60 -4.95
N ALA A 80 9.54 0.79 -4.20
CA ALA A 80 10.98 0.70 -4.26
C ALA A 80 11.39 -0.76 -4.42
N ARG A 81 12.53 -0.98 -5.06
CA ARG A 81 13.16 -2.28 -5.17
C ARG A 81 14.41 -2.28 -4.31
N ALA A 82 14.57 -3.30 -3.48
CA ALA A 82 15.82 -3.51 -2.76
C ALA A 82 16.95 -3.76 -3.77
N ILE A 83 18.03 -2.99 -3.67
CA ILE A 83 19.23 -3.18 -4.50
C ILE A 83 20.29 -4.02 -3.80
N SER A 84 20.11 -4.31 -2.51
CA SER A 84 20.99 -5.14 -1.71
C SER A 84 20.23 -5.79 -0.56
N ASN A 85 20.80 -6.87 -0.01
CA ASN A 85 20.27 -7.51 1.19
C ASN A 85 20.48 -6.58 2.40
N TYR A 86 19.41 -6.31 3.14
CA TYR A 86 19.45 -5.51 4.36
C TYR A 86 18.86 -6.28 5.52
N HIS A 87 19.66 -6.48 6.56
CA HIS A 87 19.24 -7.10 7.81
C HIS A 87 19.96 -6.41 8.96
N ASN A 88 19.18 -5.82 9.87
CA ASN A 88 19.72 -5.14 11.05
C ASN A 88 19.13 -5.76 12.33
N PRO A 89 19.76 -6.78 12.91
CA PRO A 89 19.25 -7.43 14.11
C PRO A 89 19.32 -6.54 15.37
N ALA A 90 20.09 -5.44 15.33
CA ALA A 90 20.18 -4.49 16.44
C ALA A 90 19.00 -3.49 16.49
N ASP A 91 18.25 -3.35 15.39
CA ASP A 91 17.13 -2.43 15.29
C ASP A 91 15.81 -3.20 15.28
N SER A 92 15.11 -3.19 16.42
CA SER A 92 13.80 -3.82 16.55
C SER A 92 12.73 -3.22 15.64
N HIS A 93 12.96 -2.00 15.14
CA HIS A 93 12.10 -1.33 14.17
C HIS A 93 12.63 -1.42 12.74
N GLY A 94 13.71 -2.17 12.50
CA GLY A 94 14.32 -2.35 11.19
C GLY A 94 13.52 -3.30 10.28
N LEU A 95 13.30 -2.91 9.03
CA LEU A 95 12.73 -3.79 8.02
C LEU A 95 13.83 -4.64 7.41
N SER A 96 13.74 -5.97 7.51
CA SER A 96 14.72 -6.87 6.87
C SER A 96 14.23 -7.37 5.53
N PHE A 97 15.08 -7.35 4.52
CA PHE A 97 14.76 -7.75 3.15
C PHE A 97 15.96 -8.22 2.32
N GLY A 98 15.65 -8.98 1.27
CA GLY A 98 16.60 -9.45 0.27
C GLY A 98 16.68 -8.53 -0.94
N GLU A 99 17.81 -8.60 -1.65
CA GLU A 99 17.98 -7.94 -2.95
C GLU A 99 16.88 -8.36 -3.93
N GLY A 100 16.30 -7.39 -4.62
CA GLY A 100 15.21 -7.60 -5.57
C GLY A 100 13.81 -7.59 -4.98
N GLU A 101 13.63 -7.62 -3.65
CA GLU A 101 12.32 -7.51 -3.00
C GLU A 101 11.66 -6.15 -3.31
N LEU A 102 10.33 -6.18 -3.47
CA LEU A 102 9.51 -4.98 -3.65
C LEU A 102 9.07 -4.45 -2.30
N ILE A 103 9.34 -3.18 -2.06
CA ILE A 103 9.09 -2.47 -0.81
C ILE A 103 8.19 -1.29 -1.12
N SER A 104 7.06 -1.19 -0.42
CA SER A 104 6.22 0.00 -0.47
C SER A 104 6.72 1.01 0.54
N VAL A 105 7.38 2.07 0.08
CA VAL A 105 7.92 3.14 0.91
C VAL A 105 6.77 4.02 1.39
N LEU A 106 6.44 3.96 2.68
CA LEU A 106 5.35 4.71 3.30
C LEU A 106 5.79 6.11 3.75
N GLN A 107 7.06 6.26 4.15
CA GLN A 107 7.59 7.53 4.66
C GLN A 107 9.04 7.70 4.23
N GLN A 108 9.36 8.87 3.67
CA GLN A 108 10.71 9.27 3.28
C GLN A 108 11.16 10.40 4.20
N ASN A 109 11.92 10.05 5.25
CA ASN A 109 12.49 11.06 6.14
C ASN A 109 13.76 11.65 5.52
N GLU A 110 14.03 12.93 5.83
CA GLU A 110 15.20 13.67 5.35
C GLU A 110 16.54 13.18 5.95
N ASP A 111 16.47 12.42 7.04
CA ASP A 111 17.63 11.77 7.67
C ASP A 111 18.17 10.57 6.87
N GLY A 112 17.51 10.22 5.76
CA GLY A 112 17.85 9.06 4.93
C GLY A 112 17.34 7.74 5.48
N ARG A 113 16.56 7.73 6.57
CA ARG A 113 15.91 6.53 7.12
C ARG A 113 14.44 6.49 6.72
N TRP A 114 14.14 5.64 5.75
CA TRP A 114 12.80 5.50 5.22
C TRP A 114 12.02 4.43 5.97
N LYS A 115 10.70 4.58 6.00
CA LYS A 115 9.78 3.56 6.49
C LYS A 115 9.08 2.92 5.31
N GLY A 116 8.98 1.60 5.31
CA GLY A 116 8.20 0.90 4.32
C GLY A 116 7.67 -0.42 4.80
N VAL A 117 6.90 -1.04 3.93
CA VAL A 117 6.24 -2.32 4.16
C VAL A 117 6.51 -3.25 2.99
N ILE A 118 6.80 -4.50 3.30
CA ILE A 118 6.88 -5.61 2.36
C ILE A 118 5.67 -6.49 2.61
N PHE A 119 4.82 -6.61 1.59
CA PHE A 119 3.63 -7.43 1.65
C PHE A 119 4.00 -8.89 1.34
N GLY A 120 3.76 -9.80 2.29
CA GLY A 120 4.00 -11.24 2.15
C GLY A 120 2.71 -12.02 1.82
N GLU A 121 2.82 -13.30 1.46
CA GLU A 121 1.70 -14.09 0.94
C GLU A 121 0.59 -14.45 1.97
N GLU A 122 0.88 -14.46 3.28
CA GLU A 122 -0.09 -14.82 4.32
C GLU A 122 0.09 -13.99 5.60
N HIS A 123 -0.29 -12.71 5.57
CA HIS A 123 -0.21 -11.79 6.73
C HIS A 123 1.20 -11.61 7.30
N SER A 124 2.25 -12.10 6.61
CA SER A 124 3.66 -11.85 6.92
C SER A 124 4.13 -10.50 6.38
N SER A 125 3.22 -9.51 6.41
CA SER A 125 3.51 -8.16 5.99
C SER A 125 4.47 -7.53 6.99
N ARG A 126 5.72 -7.33 6.56
CA ARG A 126 6.80 -6.80 7.40
C ARG A 126 6.83 -5.29 7.23
N THR A 127 6.71 -4.54 8.32
CA THR A 127 6.82 -3.07 8.31
C THR A 127 7.98 -2.66 9.19
N GLY A 128 8.78 -1.70 8.71
CA GLY A 128 9.90 -1.19 9.49
C GLY A 128 10.65 -0.08 8.76
N TYR A 129 11.77 0.32 9.35
CA TYR A 129 12.66 1.34 8.82
C TYR A 129 13.87 0.71 8.14
N PHE A 130 14.38 1.37 7.12
CA PHE A 130 15.57 0.99 6.39
C PHE A 130 16.24 2.23 5.80
N PRO A 131 17.54 2.18 5.49
CA PRO A 131 18.20 3.33 4.91
C PRO A 131 17.88 3.45 3.42
N ALA A 132 17.68 4.67 2.93
CA ALA A 132 17.29 4.92 1.54
C ALA A 132 18.31 4.39 0.51
N ASN A 133 19.58 4.27 0.90
CA ASN A 133 20.67 3.82 0.06
C ASN A 133 20.67 2.31 -0.28
N VAL A 134 19.82 1.50 0.36
CA VAL A 134 19.69 0.07 0.04
C VAL A 134 18.49 -0.24 -0.86
N VAL A 135 17.77 0.79 -1.31
CA VAL A 135 16.64 0.64 -2.22
C VAL A 135 16.74 1.62 -3.38
N VAL A 136 16.08 1.31 -4.49
CA VAL A 136 15.87 2.22 -5.62
C VAL A 136 14.38 2.44 -5.80
N LEU A 137 13.95 3.69 -5.90
CA LEU A 137 12.54 4.01 -6.19
C LEU A 137 12.22 3.54 -7.62
N LEU A 138 11.14 2.78 -7.76
CA LEU A 138 10.54 2.44 -9.03
C LEU A 138 9.57 3.56 -9.37
N ASP A 139 9.98 4.45 -10.28
CA ASP A 139 9.06 5.44 -10.83
C ASP A 139 7.90 4.71 -11.51
N ARG A 140 6.67 5.23 -11.34
CA ARG A 140 5.55 4.75 -12.14
C ARG A 140 5.89 5.02 -13.61
N PRO A 141 5.69 4.05 -14.52
CA PRO A 141 5.72 4.39 -15.93
C PRO A 141 4.67 5.48 -16.16
N GLY A 142 5.14 6.63 -16.66
CA GLY A 142 4.29 7.77 -17.03
C GLY A 142 3.33 7.45 -18.15
#